data_AF-A0A5C3EAV6-F1
#
_entry.id   AF-A0A5C3EAV6-F1
#
_cell.length_a   1.000
_cell.length_b   1.000
_cell.length_c   1.000
_cell.angle_alpha   90.00
_cell.angle_beta   90.00
_cell.angle_gamma   90.00
#
_symmetry.space_group_name_H-M   'P 1'
#
loop_
_entity.id
_entity.type
_entity.pdbx_description
1 polymer ?
#
loop_
_entity_poly.entity_id
_entity_poly.type
_entity_poly.pdbx_seq_one_letter_code
_entity_poly.pdbx_strand_id
1 'polypeptide(L)'
;MPHEYDFEMWLGAQEEYSKAHKGKPYVAQHVGLAPFDDVYNLKGKILYMAENAGRLTGAMKIGVRGSQEEGNRAIWFSTVIHPLDFLAEEMMLGDRLAFALWRKDKDGEKLLTIDTVPNLNLRLGLEDLHAVLGRF
;
A
#
# COMPACT_ATOMS: atom_id res chain seq x y z
N MET A 1 -0.76 -12.88 -17.88
CA MET A 1 0.57 -12.77 -17.22
C MET A 1 0.39 -12.13 -15.83
N PRO A 2 1.35 -12.29 -14.89
CA PRO A 2 1.22 -11.67 -13.55
C PRO A 2 1.06 -10.15 -13.60
N HIS A 3 1.84 -9.49 -14.47
CA HIS A 3 1.86 -8.03 -14.61
C HIS A 3 0.53 -7.39 -15.04
N GLU A 4 -0.33 -8.12 -15.76
CA GLU A 4 -1.66 -7.61 -16.17
C GLU A 4 -2.58 -7.48 -14.96
N TYR A 5 -2.64 -8.50 -14.11
CA TYR A 5 -3.40 -8.47 -12.86
C TYR A 5 -2.82 -7.46 -11.86
N ASP A 6 -1.48 -7.37 -11.77
CA ASP A 6 -0.84 -6.35 -10.91
C ASP A 6 -1.20 -4.91 -11.36
N PHE A 7 -1.43 -4.68 -12.66
CA PHE A 7 -1.90 -3.40 -13.20
C PHE A 7 -3.40 -3.15 -12.96
N GLU A 8 -4.27 -4.15 -13.14
CA GLU A 8 -5.70 -4.07 -12.79
C GLU A 8 -5.90 -3.72 -11.31
N MET A 9 -5.13 -4.36 -10.42
CA MET A 9 -5.16 -4.07 -8.98
C MET A 9 -4.61 -2.68 -8.64
N TRP A 10 -3.74 -2.10 -9.47
CA TRP A 10 -3.30 -0.71 -9.30
C TRP A 10 -4.39 0.29 -9.68
N LEU A 11 -5.15 0.04 -10.74
CA LEU A 11 -6.32 0.86 -11.08
C LEU A 11 -7.39 0.79 -9.97
N GLY A 12 -7.70 -0.41 -9.47
CA GLY A 12 -8.61 -0.61 -8.34
C GLY A 12 -8.15 0.12 -7.07
N ALA A 13 -6.84 0.16 -6.79
CA ALA A 13 -6.30 0.92 -5.67
C ALA A 13 -6.52 2.44 -5.82
N GLN A 14 -6.35 2.99 -7.01
CA GLN A 14 -6.64 4.41 -7.29
C GLN A 14 -8.13 4.74 -7.19
N GLU A 15 -9.01 3.80 -7.58
CA GLU A 15 -10.46 3.94 -7.39
C GLU A 15 -10.86 3.94 -5.90
N GLU A 16 -10.40 2.98 -5.11
CA GLU A 16 -10.69 2.93 -3.66
C GLU A 16 -10.11 4.15 -2.93
N TYR A 17 -8.91 4.59 -3.32
CA TYR A 17 -8.37 5.88 -2.87
C TYR A 17 -9.33 7.03 -3.21
N SER A 18 -9.81 7.14 -4.45
CA SER A 18 -10.72 8.22 -4.85
C SER A 18 -12.04 8.17 -4.07
N LYS A 19 -12.63 6.98 -3.88
CA LYS A 19 -13.85 6.76 -3.08
C LYS A 19 -13.65 7.22 -1.64
N ALA A 20 -12.57 6.78 -0.97
CA ALA A 20 -12.23 7.19 0.39
C ALA A 20 -11.97 8.70 0.53
N HIS A 21 -11.45 9.35 -0.52
CA HIS A 21 -11.06 10.76 -0.52
C HIS A 21 -12.06 11.69 -1.22
N LYS A 22 -13.35 11.32 -1.25
CA LYS A 22 -14.48 12.13 -1.76
C LYS A 22 -14.36 12.51 -3.24
N GLY A 23 -13.96 11.54 -4.07
CA GLY A 23 -13.81 11.71 -5.52
C GLY A 23 -12.54 12.44 -5.96
N LYS A 24 -11.59 12.70 -5.04
CA LYS A 24 -10.30 13.30 -5.40
C LYS A 24 -9.41 12.25 -6.07
N PRO A 25 -8.97 12.47 -7.33
CA PRO A 25 -8.16 11.49 -8.04
C PRO A 25 -6.79 11.33 -7.37
N TYR A 26 -6.25 10.11 -7.46
CA TYR A 26 -4.85 9.85 -7.22
C TYR A 26 -4.03 10.48 -8.36
N VAL A 27 -3.24 11.52 -8.08
CA VAL A 27 -2.36 12.17 -9.06
C VAL A 27 -0.91 11.89 -8.69
N ALA A 28 -0.34 10.89 -9.36
CA ALA A 28 1.04 10.47 -9.21
C ALA A 28 2.02 11.65 -9.40
N GLN A 29 3.01 11.76 -8.51
CA GLN A 29 4.13 12.70 -8.65
C GLN A 29 5.30 12.07 -9.43
N HIS A 30 5.42 10.74 -9.43
CA HIS A 30 6.50 10.00 -10.10
C HIS A 30 5.96 8.73 -10.76
N VAL A 31 6.84 7.95 -11.40
CA VAL A 31 6.48 6.68 -12.06
C VAL A 31 7.32 5.54 -11.48
N GLY A 32 6.68 4.71 -10.64
CA GLY A 32 7.29 3.52 -10.04
C GLY A 32 8.24 3.82 -8.87
N LEU A 33 9.03 2.82 -8.48
CA LEU A 33 9.81 2.81 -7.24
C LEU A 33 11.03 3.75 -7.24
N ALA A 34 11.46 4.26 -8.40
CA ALA A 34 12.74 4.96 -8.58
C ALA A 34 13.06 6.09 -7.58
N PRO A 35 12.10 6.91 -7.09
CA PRO A 35 12.37 7.91 -6.04
C PRO A 35 12.71 7.34 -4.66
N PHE A 36 12.67 6.02 -4.48
CA PHE A 36 12.90 5.30 -3.22
C PHE A 36 13.91 4.15 -3.36
N ASP A 37 14.59 4.02 -4.51
CA ASP A 37 15.59 2.95 -4.74
C ASP A 37 16.84 3.11 -3.85
N ASP A 38 17.04 4.29 -3.26
CA ASP A 38 18.06 4.59 -2.24
C ASP A 38 17.68 4.11 -0.83
N VAL A 39 16.38 3.90 -0.54
CA VAL A 39 15.91 3.45 0.78
C VAL A 39 16.08 1.93 0.92
N TYR A 40 17.27 1.54 1.39
CA TYR A 40 17.61 0.13 1.61
C TYR A 40 16.58 -0.61 2.47
N ASN A 41 16.13 -1.77 1.98
CA ASN A 41 15.10 -2.61 2.60
C ASN A 41 13.70 -1.98 2.79
N LEU A 42 13.33 -0.90 2.07
CA LEU A 42 12.00 -0.26 2.16
C LEU A 42 10.82 -1.26 2.25
N LYS A 43 10.80 -2.27 1.37
CA LYS A 43 9.83 -3.39 1.36
C LYS A 43 9.71 -4.08 2.71
N GLY A 44 10.82 -4.59 3.23
CA GLY A 44 10.86 -5.35 4.48
C GLY A 44 10.65 -4.46 5.70
N LYS A 45 11.16 -3.22 5.66
CA LYS A 45 11.11 -2.28 6.78
C LYS A 45 9.70 -1.72 7.02
N ILE A 46 8.97 -1.34 5.95
CA ILE A 46 7.60 -0.83 6.10
C ILE A 46 6.67 -1.87 6.74
N LEU A 47 6.53 -3.06 6.15
CA LEU A 47 5.56 -4.04 6.64
C LEU A 47 5.96 -4.62 8.00
N TYR A 48 7.24 -4.95 8.20
CA TYR A 48 7.71 -5.43 9.50
C TYR A 48 7.46 -4.40 10.61
N MET A 49 7.73 -3.12 10.39
CA MET A 49 7.47 -2.09 11.40
C MET A 49 5.96 -1.80 11.54
N ALA A 50 5.16 -1.94 10.48
CA ALA A 50 3.70 -1.84 10.52
C ALA A 50 3.06 -2.90 11.43
N GLU A 51 3.43 -4.17 11.22
CA GLU A 51 2.94 -5.32 11.98
C GLU A 51 3.40 -5.25 13.44
N ASN A 52 4.71 -5.02 13.70
CA ASN A 52 5.23 -4.95 15.07
C ASN A 52 4.75 -3.72 15.86
N ALA A 53 4.46 -2.60 15.21
CA ALA A 53 3.88 -1.43 15.88
C ALA A 53 2.37 -1.55 16.12
N GLY A 54 1.67 -2.45 15.42
CA GLY A 54 0.20 -2.56 15.40
C GLY A 54 -0.48 -1.31 14.84
N ARG A 55 0.18 -0.60 13.91
CA ARG A 55 -0.16 0.78 13.51
C ARG A 55 0.20 1.05 12.03
N LEU A 56 -0.74 0.86 11.11
CA LEU A 56 -0.64 1.45 9.77
C LEU A 56 -2.00 1.98 9.30
N THR A 57 -2.02 3.19 8.75
CA THR A 57 -3.26 3.84 8.27
C THR A 57 -3.63 3.39 6.87
N GLY A 58 -4.92 3.52 6.51
CA GLY A 58 -5.35 3.48 5.11
C GLY A 58 -4.99 2.20 4.35
N ALA A 59 -4.88 1.06 5.05
CA ALA A 59 -4.80 -0.24 4.41
C ALA A 59 -6.14 -0.57 3.73
N MET A 60 -6.13 -0.82 2.42
CA MET A 60 -7.32 -1.11 1.61
C MET A 60 -7.09 -2.40 0.83
N LYS A 61 -7.86 -3.46 1.10
CA LYS A 61 -7.75 -4.74 0.38
C LYS A 61 -8.46 -4.63 -0.97
N ILE A 62 -7.71 -4.78 -2.05
CA ILE A 62 -8.15 -4.51 -3.43
C ILE A 62 -8.69 -5.77 -4.11
N GLY A 63 -8.06 -6.92 -3.90
CA GLY A 63 -8.47 -8.15 -4.57
C GLY A 63 -7.78 -9.41 -4.06
N VAL A 64 -8.29 -10.56 -4.48
CA VAL A 64 -7.78 -11.90 -4.15
C VAL A 64 -7.89 -12.79 -5.38
N ARG A 65 -6.91 -13.68 -5.58
CA ARG A 65 -6.91 -14.69 -6.64
C ARG A 65 -6.32 -16.01 -6.13
N GLY A 66 -6.73 -17.13 -6.73
CA GLY A 66 -6.34 -18.47 -6.28
C GLY A 66 -7.09 -18.91 -5.03
N SER A 67 -6.89 -20.16 -4.61
CA SER A 67 -7.48 -20.72 -3.39
C SER A 67 -6.42 -20.93 -2.32
N GLN A 68 -6.86 -20.93 -1.06
CA GLN A 68 -5.99 -21.25 0.07
C GLN A 68 -5.67 -22.75 0.12
N GLU A 69 -6.59 -23.60 -0.35
CA GLU A 69 -6.47 -25.05 -0.40
C GLU A 69 -5.42 -25.52 -1.42
N GLU A 70 -5.29 -24.82 -2.55
CA GLU A 70 -4.29 -25.08 -3.60
C GLU A 70 -2.91 -24.47 -3.31
N GLY A 71 -2.75 -23.71 -2.22
CA GLY A 71 -1.50 -23.02 -1.88
C GLY A 71 -1.06 -21.97 -2.91
N ASN A 72 -1.96 -21.52 -3.79
CA ASN A 72 -1.69 -20.57 -4.88
C ASN A 72 -2.34 -19.19 -4.67
N ARG A 73 -2.88 -18.96 -3.46
CA ARG A 73 -3.53 -17.71 -3.06
C ARG A 73 -2.59 -16.51 -3.19
N ALA A 74 -3.11 -15.44 -3.77
CA ALA A 74 -2.52 -14.10 -3.78
C ALA A 74 -3.57 -13.07 -3.32
N ILE A 75 -3.16 -12.14 -2.45
CA ILE A 75 -3.98 -11.04 -1.93
C ILE A 75 -3.29 -9.73 -2.32
N TRP A 76 -4.04 -8.80 -2.90
CA TRP A 76 -3.58 -7.44 -3.18
C TRP A 76 -4.22 -6.46 -2.20
N PHE A 77 -3.39 -5.60 -1.63
CA PHE A 77 -3.83 -4.52 -0.75
C PHE A 77 -2.96 -3.29 -0.99
N SER A 78 -3.52 -2.10 -0.84
CA SER A 78 -2.77 -0.85 -0.82
C SER A 78 -2.68 -0.28 0.59
N THR A 79 -1.77 0.66 0.83
CA THR A 79 -1.62 1.36 2.12
C THR A 79 -1.33 2.85 1.88
N VAL A 80 -1.87 3.73 2.73
CA VAL A 80 -1.53 5.16 2.74
C VAL A 80 -0.68 5.50 3.96
N ILE A 81 0.48 6.08 3.73
CA ILE A 81 1.44 6.49 4.77
C ILE A 81 1.36 8.02 4.91
N HIS A 82 1.08 8.51 6.11
CA HIS A 82 0.89 9.93 6.41
C HIS A 82 2.20 10.56 6.95
N PRO A 83 2.49 11.86 6.71
CA PRO A 83 3.59 12.63 7.31
C PRO A 83 3.78 12.60 8.84
N LEU A 84 2.87 11.94 9.57
CA LEU A 84 2.91 11.80 11.03
C LEU A 84 3.13 10.34 11.46
N ASP A 85 3.14 9.39 10.52
CA ASP A 85 3.59 8.03 10.74
C ASP A 85 5.12 8.02 10.81
N PHE A 86 5.70 7.22 11.70
CA PHE A 86 7.16 7.13 11.90
C PHE A 86 7.93 6.72 10.63
N LEU A 87 7.27 6.08 9.66
CA LEU A 87 7.84 5.71 8.36
C LEU A 87 8.06 6.93 7.43
N ALA A 88 7.36 8.05 7.64
CA ALA A 88 7.42 9.20 6.75
C ALA A 88 8.78 9.93 6.79
N GLU A 89 9.50 9.85 7.90
CA GLU A 89 10.85 10.41 8.07
C GLU A 89 11.87 9.58 7.27
N GLU A 90 11.87 8.25 7.46
CA GLU A 90 12.67 7.27 6.70
C GLU A 90 12.43 7.32 5.18
N MET A 91 11.22 7.72 4.78
CA MET A 91 10.81 7.89 3.39
C MET A 91 10.94 9.33 2.86
N MET A 92 11.47 10.27 3.66
CA MET A 92 11.65 11.69 3.30
C MET A 92 10.39 12.35 2.69
N LEU A 93 9.20 12.00 3.18
CA LEU A 93 7.94 12.42 2.57
C LEU A 93 7.70 13.93 2.66
N GLY A 94 8.21 14.58 3.72
CA GLY A 94 7.94 15.99 4.01
C GLY A 94 6.46 16.17 4.38
N ASP A 95 5.74 16.98 3.59
CA ASP A 95 4.30 17.22 3.75
C ASP A 95 3.42 16.34 2.84
N ARG A 96 3.97 15.27 2.23
CA ARG A 96 3.28 14.41 1.26
C ARG A 96 2.82 13.08 1.86
N LEU A 97 1.73 12.53 1.36
CA LEU A 97 1.32 11.14 1.63
C LEU A 97 2.05 10.22 0.67
N ALA A 98 2.42 9.01 1.08
CA ALA A 98 2.78 7.94 0.14
C ALA A 98 1.62 6.95 -0.02
N PHE A 99 1.38 6.49 -1.25
CA PHE A 99 0.42 5.44 -1.56
C PHE A 99 1.15 4.26 -2.20
N ALA A 100 0.97 3.08 -1.60
CA ALA A 100 1.72 1.87 -1.92
C ALA A 100 0.77 0.74 -2.27
N LEU A 101 1.05 -0.06 -3.30
CA LEU A 101 0.35 -1.30 -3.63
C LEU A 101 1.25 -2.51 -3.33
N TRP A 102 0.69 -3.47 -2.62
CA TRP A 102 1.35 -4.70 -2.19
C TRP A 102 0.62 -5.93 -2.72
N ARG A 103 1.37 -7.02 -2.89
CA ARG A 103 0.83 -8.38 -3.03
C ARG A 103 1.43 -9.29 -1.97
N LYS A 104 0.58 -10.05 -1.27
CA LYS A 104 0.96 -11.17 -0.40
C LYS A 104 0.64 -12.46 -1.14
N ASP A 105 1.66 -13.24 -1.47
CA ASP A 105 1.55 -14.56 -2.10
C ASP A 105 2.40 -15.59 -1.34
N LYS A 106 2.45 -16.83 -1.82
CA LYS A 106 3.19 -17.92 -1.14
C LYS A 106 4.70 -17.66 -1.00
N ASP A 107 5.28 -16.76 -1.79
CA ASP A 107 6.70 -16.38 -1.68
C ASP A 107 6.90 -15.17 -0.74
N GLY A 108 5.85 -14.76 0.00
CA GLY A 108 5.86 -13.64 0.93
C GLY A 108 5.24 -12.36 0.34
N GLU A 109 5.72 -11.22 0.80
CA GLU A 109 5.12 -9.91 0.53
C GLU A 109 5.97 -9.07 -0.41
N LYS A 110 5.31 -8.46 -1.40
CA LYS A 110 5.93 -7.78 -2.53
C LYS A 110 5.24 -6.43 -2.75
N LEU A 111 5.89 -5.32 -2.38
CA LEU A 111 5.55 -3.99 -2.90
C LEU A 111 5.67 -4.04 -4.43
N LEU A 112 4.59 -3.67 -5.13
CA LEU A 112 4.49 -3.64 -6.58
C LEU A 112 4.77 -2.23 -7.12
N THR A 113 4.22 -1.21 -6.46
CA THR A 113 4.45 0.20 -6.77
C THR A 113 4.24 1.07 -5.54
N ILE A 114 4.94 2.20 -5.46
CA ILE A 114 4.74 3.25 -4.45
C ILE A 114 5.03 4.60 -5.11
N ASP A 115 4.23 5.61 -4.79
CA ASP A 115 4.47 7.01 -5.16
C ASP A 115 3.67 7.95 -4.22
N THR A 116 3.93 9.26 -4.29
CA THR A 116 3.44 10.28 -3.37
C THR A 116 2.33 11.16 -3.93
N VAL A 117 1.42 11.60 -3.07
CA VAL A 117 0.36 12.59 -3.36
C VAL A 117 0.36 13.73 -2.33
N PRO A 118 -0.21 14.91 -2.65
CA PRO A 118 -0.34 16.01 -1.68
C PRO A 118 -1.10 15.59 -0.42
N ASN A 119 -0.67 16.04 0.77
CA ASN A 119 -1.46 15.82 1.98
C ASN A 119 -2.69 16.75 2.01
N LEU A 120 -3.87 16.13 1.98
CA LEU A 120 -5.15 16.82 1.93
C LEU A 120 -5.74 17.07 3.34
N ASN A 121 -4.87 17.24 4.34
CA ASN A 121 -5.17 17.32 5.78
C ASN A 121 -5.98 16.11 6.28
N LEU A 122 -5.54 14.91 5.92
CA LEU A 122 -6.28 13.68 6.16
C LEU A 122 -5.92 13.05 7.50
N ARG A 123 -6.82 13.17 8.50
CA ARG A 123 -6.85 12.25 9.65
C ARG A 123 -7.30 10.87 9.16
N LEU A 124 -6.34 10.07 8.71
CA LEU A 124 -6.55 8.65 8.44
C LEU A 124 -6.57 7.87 9.75
N GLY A 125 -7.54 6.97 9.88
CA GLY A 125 -7.71 6.08 11.02
C GLY A 125 -7.10 4.71 10.77
N LEU A 126 -6.85 3.97 11.84
CA LEU A 126 -6.34 2.60 11.79
C LEU A 126 -7.50 1.61 11.57
N GLU A 127 -7.68 1.14 10.34
CA GLU A 127 -8.04 -0.26 10.16
C GLU A 127 -6.74 -1.06 10.19
N ASP A 128 -6.62 -1.95 11.17
CA ASP A 128 -5.45 -2.80 11.38
C ASP A 128 -5.15 -3.63 10.12
N LEU A 129 -3.88 -3.66 9.69
CA LEU A 129 -3.43 -4.48 8.57
C LEU A 129 -3.81 -5.96 8.76
N HIS A 130 -3.78 -6.48 10.00
CA HIS A 130 -4.25 -7.83 10.31
C HIS A 130 -5.77 -7.98 10.11
N ALA A 131 -6.57 -6.96 10.40
CA ALA A 131 -8.01 -6.98 10.12
C ALA A 131 -8.29 -6.89 8.61
N VAL A 132 -7.51 -6.12 7.86
CA VAL A 132 -7.61 -6.01 6.40
C VAL A 132 -7.24 -7.34 5.71
N LEU A 133 -6.17 -8.00 6.16
CA LEU A 133 -5.74 -9.30 5.62
C LEU A 133 -6.61 -10.47 6.10
N GLY A 134 -7.14 -10.45 7.33
CA GLY A 134 -7.96 -11.52 7.91
C GLY A 134 -9.42 -11.56 7.44
N ARG A 135 -9.89 -10.55 6.69
CA ARG A 135 -11.26 -10.47 6.14
C ARG A 135 -11.50 -11.32 4.88
N PHE A 136 -10.55 -12.17 4.47
CA PHE A 136 -10.60 -12.90 3.19
C PHE A 136 -10.21 -14.36 3.35
#